data_AF-Q9Z3I0-F1
#
_entry.id   AF-Q9Z3I0-F1
#
_cell.length_a   1.000
_cell.length_b   1.000
_cell.length_c   1.000
_cell.angle_alpha   90.00
_cell.angle_beta   90.00
_cell.angle_gamma   90.00
#
_symmetry.space_group_name_H-M   'P 1'
#
loop_
_entity.id
_entity.type
_entity.pdbx_description
1 polymer ?
#
loop_
_entity_poly.entity_id
_entity_poly.type
_entity_poly.pdbx_seq_one_letter_code
_entity_poly.pdbx_strand_id
1 'polypeptide(L)'
;YTWLRSLMGRYEDFSVITRQSLTFTLRTLGLTFDEKVFDRIMDKYVHVDLYPDAKHALEALKGRKLAILSNGSTDMLNALVRNTGLDKILDATISIDSTKTFKPSPQTYTLIETNLGVKPHEVLF
;
A
#
# COMPACT_ATOMS: atom_id res chain seq x y z
N TYR A 1 7.37 -6.21 -11.02
CA TYR A 1 7.18 -4.85 -11.59
C TYR A 1 7.76 -3.75 -10.71
N THR A 2 7.39 -3.65 -9.43
CA THR A 2 7.91 -2.63 -8.50
C THR A 2 9.43 -2.65 -8.36
N TRP A 3 10.05 -3.81 -8.08
CA TRP A 3 11.51 -3.92 -7.93
C TRP A 3 12.26 -3.57 -9.21
N LEU A 4 11.83 -4.08 -10.36
CA LEU A 4 12.42 -3.75 -11.66
C LEU A 4 12.35 -2.24 -11.93
N ARG A 5 11.18 -1.62 -11.68
CA ARG A 5 11.00 -0.18 -11.88
C ARG A 5 11.87 0.65 -10.94
N SER A 6 11.99 0.26 -9.67
CA SER A 6 12.90 0.92 -8.72
C SER A 6 14.36 0.78 -9.13
N LEU A 7 14.81 -0.42 -9.51
CA LEU A 7 16.19 -0.66 -9.96
C LEU A 7 16.52 0.07 -11.26
N MET A 8 15.53 0.25 -12.14
CA MET A 8 15.67 1.00 -13.40
C MET A 8 15.52 2.52 -13.22
N GLY A 9 15.18 3.01 -12.01
CA GLY A 9 14.88 4.43 -11.79
C GLY A 9 13.64 4.93 -12.56
N ARG A 10 12.69 4.05 -12.87
CA ARG A 10 11.47 4.35 -13.66
C ARG A 10 10.21 4.18 -12.81
N TYR A 11 10.13 4.98 -11.76
CA TYR A 11 8.97 5.00 -10.88
C TYR A 11 7.68 5.27 -11.65
N GLU A 12 6.65 4.52 -11.28
CA GLU A 12 5.25 4.74 -11.61
C GLU A 12 4.49 4.46 -10.32
N ASP A 13 3.36 5.12 -10.11
CA ASP A 13 2.55 4.85 -8.93
C ASP A 13 2.07 3.39 -8.89
N PHE A 14 1.75 2.91 -7.69
CA PHE A 14 1.41 1.50 -7.50
C PHE A 14 0.09 1.10 -8.19
N SER A 15 -0.85 2.04 -8.37
CA SER A 15 -2.09 1.80 -9.11
C SER A 15 -1.81 1.50 -10.58
N VAL A 16 -0.91 2.27 -11.22
CA VAL A 16 -0.44 2.03 -12.59
C VAL A 16 0.25 0.68 -12.69
N ILE A 17 1.13 0.36 -11.73
CA ILE A 17 1.83 -0.94 -11.70
C ILE A 17 0.84 -2.10 -11.56
N THR A 18 -0.18 -1.95 -10.71
CA THR A 18 -1.21 -2.97 -10.50
C THR A 18 -2.02 -3.18 -11.78
N ARG A 19 -2.44 -2.10 -12.44
CA ARG A 19 -3.15 -2.15 -13.74
C ARG A 19 -2.32 -2.84 -14.82
N GLN A 20 -1.04 -2.51 -14.93
CA GLN A 20 -0.11 -3.14 -15.88
C GLN A 20 0.12 -4.62 -15.57
N SER A 21 0.25 -4.98 -14.29
CA SER A 21 0.45 -6.37 -13.86
C SER A 21 -0.78 -7.23 -14.14
N LEU A 22 -1.99 -6.71 -13.89
CA LEU A 22 -3.23 -7.39 -14.24
C LEU A 22 -3.38 -7.55 -15.75
N THR A 23 -3.10 -6.50 -16.53
CA THR A 23 -3.13 -6.55 -18.00
C THR A 23 -2.18 -7.61 -18.55
N PHE A 24 -0.95 -7.68 -18.03
CA PHE A 24 0.02 -8.69 -18.43
C PHE A 24 -0.51 -10.10 -18.10
N THR A 25 -0.99 -10.31 -16.88
CA THR A 25 -1.51 -11.61 -16.42
C THR A 25 -2.65 -12.10 -17.32
N LEU A 26 -3.63 -11.25 -17.61
CA LEU A 26 -4.77 -11.61 -18.46
C LEU A 26 -4.32 -11.98 -19.89
N ARG A 27 -3.39 -11.21 -20.46
CA ARG A 27 -2.83 -11.48 -21.79
C ARG A 27 -2.03 -12.78 -21.84
N THR A 28 -1.19 -13.05 -20.83
CA THR A 28 -0.41 -14.29 -20.74
C THR A 28 -1.30 -15.53 -20.66
N LEU A 29 -2.46 -15.42 -20.02
CA LEU A 29 -3.46 -16.49 -19.94
C LEU A 29 -4.36 -16.57 -21.18
N GLY A 30 -4.21 -15.68 -22.17
CA GLY A 30 -5.08 -15.63 -23.34
C GLY A 30 -6.51 -15.18 -23.04
N LEU A 31 -6.74 -14.52 -21.90
CA LEU A 31 -8.06 -14.05 -21.48
C LEU A 31 -8.36 -12.69 -22.08
N THR A 32 -9.52 -12.59 -22.73
CA THR A 32 -10.12 -11.31 -23.09
C THR A 32 -10.86 -10.74 -21.88
N PHE A 33 -10.93 -9.41 -21.79
CA PHE A 33 -11.62 -8.73 -20.71
C PHE A 33 -12.29 -7.47 -21.22
N ASP A 34 -13.47 -7.16 -20.68
CA ASP A 34 -14.09 -5.86 -20.86
C ASP A 34 -13.59 -4.87 -19.79
N GLU A 35 -13.69 -3.59 -20.09
CA GLU A 35 -13.21 -2.51 -19.21
C GLU A 35 -13.94 -2.48 -17.87
N LYS A 36 -15.24 -2.80 -17.83
CA LYS A 36 -16.04 -2.78 -16.59
C LYS A 36 -15.62 -3.89 -15.63
N VAL A 37 -15.37 -5.09 -16.15
CA VAL A 37 -14.86 -6.23 -15.37
C VAL A 37 -13.45 -5.92 -14.89
N PHE A 38 -12.61 -5.36 -15.75
CA PHE A 38 -11.26 -4.96 -15.39
C PHE A 38 -11.27 -3.94 -14.23
N ASP A 39 -12.07 -2.89 -14.34
CA ASP A 39 -12.17 -1.85 -13.32
C ASP A 39 -12.77 -2.40 -12.02
N ARG A 40 -13.73 -3.33 -12.10
CA ARG A 40 -14.26 -4.03 -10.91
C ARG A 40 -13.21 -4.89 -10.21
N ILE A 41 -12.28 -5.50 -10.94
CA ILE A 41 -11.16 -6.24 -10.35
C ILE A 41 -10.18 -5.25 -9.71
N MET A 42 -9.87 -4.13 -10.39
CA MET A 42 -9.01 -3.09 -9.84
C MET A 42 -9.58 -2.45 -8.56
N ASP A 43 -10.88 -2.23 -8.50
CA ASP A 43 -11.58 -1.69 -7.33
C ASP A 43 -11.39 -2.56 -6.07
N LYS A 44 -11.16 -3.87 -6.22
CA LYS A 44 -10.85 -4.74 -5.09
C LYS A 44 -9.58 -4.37 -4.35
N TYR A 45 -8.61 -3.71 -4.99
CA TYR A 45 -7.39 -3.26 -4.31
C TYR A 45 -7.63 -2.16 -3.27
N VAL A 46 -8.73 -1.40 -3.37
CA VAL A 46 -9.13 -0.41 -2.35
C VAL A 46 -10.24 -0.93 -1.42
N HIS A 47 -10.72 -2.16 -1.64
CA HIS A 47 -11.74 -2.84 -0.84
C HIS A 47 -11.26 -4.22 -0.37
N VAL A 48 -9.96 -4.38 -0.11
CA VAL A 48 -9.41 -5.63 0.42
C VAL A 48 -9.93 -5.80 1.84
N ASP A 49 -10.49 -6.98 2.12
CA ASP A 49 -10.95 -7.34 3.46
C ASP A 49 -9.76 -7.40 4.41
N LEU A 50 -9.96 -6.87 5.62
CA LEU A 50 -8.98 -7.07 6.69
C LEU A 50 -8.96 -8.55 7.09
N TYR A 51 -7.79 -9.00 7.56
CA TYR A 51 -7.75 -10.25 8.31
C TYR A 51 -8.70 -10.18 9.53
N PRO A 52 -9.41 -11.27 9.88
CA PRO A 52 -10.45 -11.24 10.91
C PRO A 52 -9.98 -10.70 12.27
N ASP A 53 -8.70 -10.90 12.60
CA ASP A 53 -8.05 -10.53 13.85
C ASP A 53 -7.34 -9.17 13.79
N ALA A 54 -7.21 -8.54 12.62
CA ALA A 54 -6.39 -7.34 12.44
C ALA A 54 -6.86 -6.17 13.32
N LYS A 55 -8.16 -5.92 13.39
CA LYS A 55 -8.71 -4.83 14.24
C LYS A 55 -8.46 -5.09 15.71
N HIS A 56 -8.74 -6.31 16.16
CA HIS A 56 -8.54 -6.71 17.56
C HIS A 56 -7.07 -6.61 17.98
N ALA A 57 -6.14 -7.04 17.10
CA ALA A 57 -4.71 -6.91 17.34
C ALA A 57 -4.25 -5.45 17.45
N LEU A 58 -4.73 -4.57 16.55
CA LEU A 58 -4.41 -3.14 16.61
C LEU A 58 -4.99 -2.48 17.87
N GLU A 59 -6.22 -2.84 18.26
CA GLU A 59 -6.83 -2.33 19.49
C GLU A 59 -6.09 -2.78 20.76
N ALA A 60 -5.54 -3.98 20.77
CA ALA A 60 -4.69 -4.47 21.87
C ALA A 60 -3.37 -3.69 22.01
N LEU A 61 -2.94 -2.98 20.96
CA LEU A 61 -1.75 -2.13 20.95
C LEU A 61 -2.06 -0.66 21.28
N LYS A 62 -3.27 -0.33 21.73
CA LYS A 62 -3.63 1.02 22.20
C LYS A 62 -2.60 1.55 23.19
N GLY A 63 -2.25 2.83 23.03
CA GLY A 63 -1.19 3.49 23.80
C GLY A 63 0.19 3.45 23.11
N ARG A 64 0.33 2.70 22.02
CA ARG A 64 1.44 2.84 21.06
C ARG A 64 1.00 3.69 19.87
N LYS A 65 1.97 4.29 19.16
CA LYS A 65 1.72 4.88 17.84
C LYS A 65 1.52 3.76 16.83
N LEU A 66 0.41 3.78 16.11
CA LEU A 66 0.05 2.80 15.09
C LEU A 66 0.07 3.46 13.72
N ALA A 67 0.77 2.86 12.77
CA ALA A 67 0.84 3.38 11.42
C ALA A 67 0.92 2.27 10.39
N ILE A 68 0.52 2.59 9.16
CA ILE A 68 0.82 1.75 8.00
C ILE A 68 1.86 2.45 7.13
N LEU A 69 2.91 1.72 6.75
CA LEU A 69 3.81 2.09 5.66
C LEU A 69 3.53 1.15 4.50
N SER A 70 3.14 1.64 3.33
CA SER A 70 2.75 0.77 2.20
C SER A 70 3.32 1.24 0.87
N ASN A 71 3.55 0.27 -0.03
CA ASN A 71 3.86 0.54 -1.43
C ASN A 71 2.68 1.16 -2.19
N GLY A 72 1.47 1.06 -1.66
CA GLY A 72 0.27 1.58 -2.31
C GLY A 72 0.35 3.08 -2.55
N SER A 73 -0.15 3.55 -3.71
CA SER A 73 -0.23 4.98 -4.01
C SER A 73 -1.06 5.70 -2.97
N THR A 74 -0.83 7.00 -2.80
CA THR A 74 -1.44 7.81 -1.74
C THR A 74 -2.97 7.69 -1.74
N ASP A 75 -3.60 7.83 -2.91
CA ASP A 75 -5.05 7.73 -3.04
C ASP A 75 -5.58 6.32 -2.77
N MET A 76 -4.89 5.30 -3.30
CA MET A 76 -5.28 3.90 -3.13
C MET A 76 -5.20 3.49 -1.66
N LEU A 77 -4.13 3.87 -0.97
CA LEU A 77 -3.92 3.55 0.43
C LEU A 77 -4.92 4.28 1.32
N ASN A 78 -5.14 5.58 1.08
CA ASN A 78 -6.12 6.36 1.83
C ASN A 78 -7.55 5.83 1.65
N ALA A 79 -7.91 5.41 0.43
CA ALA A 79 -9.20 4.77 0.18
C ALA A 79 -9.32 3.45 0.96
N LEU A 80 -8.32 2.58 0.90
CA LEU A 80 -8.31 1.30 1.63
C LEU A 80 -8.48 1.49 3.14
N VAL A 81 -7.71 2.41 3.72
CA VAL A 81 -7.73 2.67 5.17
C VAL A 81 -9.09 3.22 5.62
N ARG A 82 -9.73 4.09 4.83
CA ARG A 82 -11.11 4.54 5.09
C ARG A 82 -12.14 3.43 4.93
N ASN A 83 -12.08 2.66 3.85
CA ASN A 83 -13.04 1.60 3.55
C ASN A 83 -13.02 0.48 4.61
N THR A 84 -11.87 0.25 5.22
CA THR A 84 -11.68 -0.75 6.29
C THR A 84 -11.95 -0.20 7.70
N GLY A 85 -12.07 1.12 7.85
CA GLY A 85 -12.22 1.81 9.12
C GLY A 85 -10.95 1.89 9.96
N LEU A 86 -9.78 1.59 9.35
CA LEU A 86 -8.48 1.70 10.00
C LEU A 86 -8.04 3.15 10.19
N ASP A 87 -8.64 4.10 9.47
CA ASP A 87 -8.44 5.54 9.61
C ASP A 87 -8.75 6.04 11.03
N LYS A 88 -9.60 5.31 11.76
CA LYS A 88 -9.97 5.61 13.16
C LYS A 88 -9.03 4.99 14.19
N ILE A 89 -8.11 4.11 13.76
CA ILE A 89 -7.23 3.33 14.63
C ILE A 89 -5.77 3.74 14.43
N LEU A 90 -5.37 4.04 13.19
CA LEU A 90 -4.00 4.40 12.84
C LEU A 90 -3.76 5.90 13.05
N ASP A 91 -2.64 6.24 13.68
CA ASP A 91 -2.14 7.61 13.82
C ASP A 91 -1.55 8.16 12.50
N ALA A 92 -1.07 7.29 11.61
CA ALA A 92 -0.54 7.69 10.31
C ALA A 92 -0.77 6.65 9.20
N THR A 93 -1.04 7.17 8.00
CA THR A 93 -1.13 6.40 6.75
C THR A 93 -0.04 6.88 5.80
N ILE A 94 1.00 6.06 5.62
CA ILE A 94 2.25 6.45 4.99
C ILE A 94 2.43 5.69 3.68
N SER A 95 2.27 6.40 2.56
CA SER A 95 2.58 5.92 1.22
C SER A 95 4.05 6.17 0.89
N ILE A 96 4.71 5.23 0.21
CA ILE A 96 6.08 5.43 -0.31
C ILE A 96 6.14 6.38 -1.50
N ASP A 97 4.99 6.78 -2.05
CA ASP A 97 4.88 7.56 -3.29
C ASP A 97 5.69 8.87 -3.25
N SER A 98 5.79 9.49 -2.06
CA SER A 98 6.62 10.67 -1.81
C SER A 98 8.11 10.44 -2.04
N THR A 99 8.60 9.21 -1.87
CA THR A 99 10.00 8.83 -2.10
C THR A 99 10.26 8.33 -3.52
N LYS A 100 9.20 8.14 -4.33
CA LYS A 100 9.28 7.60 -5.70
C LYS A 100 10.14 6.33 -5.81
N THR A 101 10.12 5.50 -4.77
CA THR A 101 10.84 4.23 -4.73
C THR A 101 10.08 3.21 -3.90
N PHE A 102 10.13 1.94 -4.28
CA PHE A 102 9.41 0.88 -3.61
C PHE A 102 10.27 0.22 -2.53
N LYS A 103 9.60 -0.38 -1.54
CA LYS A 103 10.25 -1.34 -0.65
C LYS A 103 10.90 -2.47 -1.48
N PRO A 104 12.08 -2.98 -1.07
CA PRO A 104 12.71 -2.79 0.24
C PRO A 104 13.76 -1.65 0.30
N SER A 105 13.69 -0.64 -0.58
CA SER A 105 14.64 0.50 -0.49
C SER A 105 14.66 1.13 0.91
N PRO A 106 15.84 1.31 1.55
CA PRO A 106 15.95 1.92 2.88
C PRO A 106 15.28 3.29 2.99
N GLN A 107 15.26 4.06 1.89
CA GLN A 107 14.64 5.38 1.80
C GLN A 107 13.13 5.35 2.11
N THR A 108 12.46 4.22 1.85
CA THR A 108 11.02 4.12 2.16
C THR A 108 10.74 4.09 3.66
N TYR A 109 11.67 3.55 4.46
CA TYR A 109 11.50 3.40 5.90
C TYR A 109 11.82 4.69 6.67
N THR A 110 12.58 5.62 6.08
CA THR A 110 12.84 6.94 6.69
C THR A 110 11.55 7.75 6.84
N LEU A 111 10.53 7.44 6.04
CA LEU A 111 9.20 8.04 6.15
C LEU A 111 8.54 7.80 7.50
N ILE A 112 8.88 6.72 8.21
CA ILE A 112 8.35 6.44 9.55
C ILE A 112 8.77 7.55 10.52
N GLU A 113 10.07 7.87 10.55
CA GLU A 113 10.59 8.94 11.39
C GLU A 113 10.01 10.30 10.98
N THR A 114 9.92 10.59 9.68
CA THR A 114 9.35 11.84 9.18
C THR A 114 7.89 12.04 9.58
N ASN A 115 7.06 10.98 9.58
CA ASN A 115 5.62 11.09 9.85
C ASN A 115 5.28 10.94 11.34
N LEU A 116 6.03 10.14 12.09
CA LEU A 116 5.71 9.81 13.48
C LEU A 116 6.65 10.45 14.49
N GLY A 117 7.79 11.00 14.07
CA GLY A 117 8.79 11.59 14.96
C GLY A 117 9.44 10.58 15.92
N VAL A 118 9.52 9.31 15.52
CA VAL A 118 10.14 8.22 16.29
C VAL A 118 11.40 7.73 15.60
N LYS A 119 12.41 7.30 16.38
CA LYS A 119 13.67 6.78 15.86
C LYS A 119 13.54 5.31 15.45
N PRO A 120 14.37 4.82 14.52
CA PRO A 120 14.27 3.42 14.05
C PRO A 120 14.33 2.36 15.15
N HIS A 121 15.08 2.58 16.24
CA HIS A 121 15.18 1.64 17.36
C HIS A 121 13.94 1.64 18.28
N GLU A 122 13.01 2.57 18.10
CA GLU A 122 11.74 2.66 18.82
C GLU A 122 10.58 2.03 18.03
N VAL A 123 10.85 1.56 16.81
CA VAL A 123 9.85 1.03 15.87
C VAL A 123 9.88 -0.50 15.86
N LEU A 124 8.71 -1.11 16.04
CA LEU A 124 8.47 -2.50 15.68
C LEU A 124 7.85 -2.51 14.27
N PHE A 125 8.50 -3.17 13.32
CA PHE A 125 8.08 -3.25 11.92
C PHE A 125 7.80 -4.69 11.49
#